data_AF-A0A2V8I507-F1
#
_entry.id   AF-A0A2V8I507-F1
#
_cell.length_a   1.000
_cell.length_b   1.000
_cell.length_c   1.000
_cell.angle_alpha   90.00
_cell.angle_beta   90.00
_cell.angle_gamma   90.00
#
_symmetry.space_group_name_H-M   'P 1'
#
loop_
_entity.id
_entity.type
_entity.pdbx_description
1 polymer ?
#
loop_
_entity_poly.entity_id
_entity_poly.type
_entity_poly.pdbx_seq_one_letter_code
_entity_poly.pdbx_strand_id
1 'polypeptide(L)'
;MPKTPIFLAFFVDAVGHVVYTCGSSFRLKGRSFHPSSCYGGNVTFQVGDKVIYPNHGLGIVERIEEKTILGTTCGFFHLRIVSNDTTVLVPVANVDGVGLRKAITDEEVERLFTLLSDGKIDNHQNWKGRFKDNSDKMRTGSIYDMADVLKSLTFLSKSKSLSFREKRMLDRAKALIISEISEVIREKALAVEQRVDEALERCFVVKAKNMARTVSRSKITKAVKAVPVVAAPRRAAARAS
;
A
#
# COMPACT_ATOMS: atom_id res chain seq x y z
N MET A 1 -23.66 -6.91 -21.47
CA MET A 1 -22.58 -6.43 -20.57
C MET A 1 -21.24 -6.69 -21.25
N PRO A 2 -20.56 -5.69 -21.84
CA PRO A 2 -19.25 -5.94 -22.41
C PRO A 2 -18.15 -5.75 -21.36
N LYS A 3 -17.25 -6.72 -21.34
CA LYS A 3 -16.07 -6.83 -20.49
C LYS A 3 -15.06 -5.76 -20.91
N THR A 4 -14.66 -4.89 -19.98
CA THR A 4 -13.53 -3.96 -20.14
C THR A 4 -12.22 -4.74 -20.24
N PRO A 5 -11.41 -4.58 -21.29
CA PRO A 5 -10.03 -5.05 -21.26
C PRO A 5 -9.21 -4.09 -20.39
N ILE A 6 -8.80 -4.61 -19.25
CA ILE A 6 -7.70 -4.13 -18.44
C ILE A 6 -6.43 -4.38 -19.26
N PHE A 7 -5.72 -3.32 -19.65
CA PHE A 7 -4.28 -3.19 -19.88
C PHE A 7 -4.04 -2.07 -20.90
N LEU A 8 -3.41 -0.98 -20.47
CA LEU A 8 -2.52 -0.21 -21.33
C LEU A 8 -1.42 0.40 -20.45
N ALA A 9 -0.54 -0.49 -19.96
CA ALA A 9 0.82 -0.09 -19.67
C ALA A 9 1.53 0.04 -21.01
N PHE A 10 2.16 1.19 -21.21
CA PHE A 10 2.91 1.58 -22.39
C PHE A 10 3.95 0.51 -22.75
N PHE A 11 3.85 -0.06 -23.95
CA PHE A 11 5.01 -0.64 -24.64
C PHE A 11 5.25 0.23 -25.88
N VAL A 12 6.44 0.80 -25.95
CA VAL A 12 6.90 1.59 -27.10
C VAL A 12 7.40 0.59 -28.13
N ASP A 13 6.65 0.37 -29.21
CA ASP A 13 7.17 -0.33 -30.39
C ASP A 13 7.95 0.64 -31.30
N ALA A 14 8.95 0.08 -31.99
CA ALA A 14 10.00 0.77 -32.75
C ALA A 14 9.53 1.59 -33.98
N VAL A 15 8.24 1.90 -34.10
CA VAL A 15 7.65 2.62 -35.26
C VAL A 15 6.82 3.85 -34.85
N GLY A 16 6.89 4.29 -33.58
CA GLY A 16 6.48 5.65 -33.20
C GLY A 16 4.98 6.00 -33.37
N HIS A 17 4.11 5.03 -33.64
CA HIS A 17 2.66 5.25 -33.67
C HIS A 17 2.03 4.94 -32.31
N VAL A 18 1.69 5.99 -31.55
CA VAL A 18 0.87 5.85 -30.34
C VAL A 18 -0.59 6.11 -30.70
N VAL A 19 -1.37 5.03 -30.81
CA VAL A 19 -2.82 5.13 -31.02
C VAL A 19 -3.48 5.27 -29.66
N TYR A 20 -3.84 6.51 -29.29
CA TYR A 20 -4.71 6.75 -28.14
C TYR A 20 -6.17 6.74 -28.61
N THR A 21 -6.95 5.76 -28.16
CA THR A 21 -8.41 5.86 -28.20
C THR A 21 -8.84 6.75 -27.03
N CYS A 22 -8.88 8.07 -27.25
CA CYS A 22 -9.59 9.00 -26.36
C CYS A 22 -11.09 8.74 -26.54
N GLY A 23 -11.58 7.65 -25.96
CA GLY A 23 -12.98 7.24 -25.99
C GLY A 23 -13.80 8.04 -24.99
N SER A 24 -13.96 9.34 -25.24
CA SER A 24 -15.09 10.18 -24.83
C SER A 24 -14.76 11.64 -25.14
N SER A 25 -15.60 12.25 -25.98
CA SER A 25 -15.58 13.68 -26.27
C SER A 25 -15.90 14.46 -24.99
N PHE A 26 -14.88 14.74 -24.17
CA PHE A 26 -15.00 15.66 -23.06
C PHE A 26 -14.46 17.01 -23.51
N ARG A 27 -15.35 17.83 -24.06
CA ARG A 27 -15.08 19.23 -24.36
C ARG A 27 -14.70 19.92 -23.05
N LEU A 28 -13.41 20.23 -22.86
CA LEU A 28 -12.91 21.10 -21.80
C LEU A 28 -13.51 22.51 -21.98
N LYS A 29 -14.77 22.70 -21.59
CA LYS A 29 -15.36 24.02 -21.45
C LYS A 29 -14.73 24.69 -20.23
N GLY A 30 -13.81 25.62 -20.47
CA GLY A 30 -13.46 26.69 -19.53
C GLY A 30 -12.72 26.28 -18.26
N ARG A 31 -11.75 25.34 -18.33
CA ARG A 31 -10.82 25.10 -17.21
C ARG A 31 -9.49 25.79 -17.52
N SER A 32 -9.09 26.72 -16.65
CA SER A 32 -7.86 27.50 -16.78
C SER A 32 -6.64 26.60 -16.71
N PHE A 33 -6.04 26.31 -17.88
CA PHE A 33 -4.72 25.70 -17.97
C PHE A 33 -3.68 26.76 -17.59
N HIS A 34 -3.00 26.55 -16.47
CA HIS A 34 -1.82 27.34 -16.14
C HIS A 34 -0.58 26.48 -16.41
N PRO A 35 0.46 27.02 -17.06
CA PRO A 35 1.67 26.26 -17.40
C PRO A 35 2.40 25.70 -16.17
N SER A 36 2.11 26.22 -14.97
CA SER A 36 2.64 25.78 -13.69
C SER A 36 1.72 24.80 -12.92
N SER A 37 0.44 24.68 -13.28
CA SER A 37 -0.58 23.95 -12.52
C SER A 37 -1.72 23.48 -13.41
N CYS A 38 -2.07 22.20 -13.36
CA CYS A 38 -3.26 21.70 -14.06
C CYS A 38 -4.09 20.72 -13.22
N TYR A 39 -5.39 20.71 -13.52
CA TYR A 39 -6.38 19.88 -12.85
C TYR A 39 -6.52 18.54 -13.58
N GLY A 40 -6.03 17.46 -12.96
CA GLY A 40 -6.27 16.10 -13.40
C GLY A 40 -7.30 15.43 -12.49
N GLY A 41 -8.53 15.27 -12.97
CA GLY A 41 -9.59 14.67 -12.16
C GLY A 41 -9.96 15.52 -10.93
N ASN A 42 -9.88 14.93 -9.73
CA ASN A 42 -10.14 15.59 -8.44
C ASN A 42 -8.89 16.24 -7.80
N VAL A 43 -7.71 16.14 -8.42
CA VAL A 43 -6.45 16.56 -7.79
C VAL A 43 -5.69 17.53 -8.70
N THR A 44 -5.20 18.61 -8.11
CA THR A 44 -4.34 19.60 -8.79
C THR A 44 -2.88 19.26 -8.51
N PHE A 45 -2.08 19.13 -9.58
CA PHE A 45 -0.64 18.94 -9.51
C PHE A 45 0.08 20.14 -10.14
N GLN A 46 1.18 20.52 -9.51
CA GLN A 46 2.06 21.59 -9.95
C GLN A 46 3.43 21.04 -10.36
N VAL A 47 4.14 21.81 -11.17
CA VAL A 47 5.54 21.50 -11.48
C VAL A 47 6.35 21.51 -10.18
N GLY A 48 7.13 20.45 -9.95
CA GLY A 48 7.89 20.21 -8.73
C GLY A 48 7.14 19.39 -7.67
N ASP A 49 5.84 19.11 -7.86
CA ASP A 49 5.11 18.26 -6.92
C ASP A 49 5.67 16.84 -6.91
N LYS A 50 5.75 16.28 -5.71
CA LYS A 50 6.13 14.89 -5.45
C LYS A 50 4.89 14.02 -5.48
N VAL A 51 4.88 13.07 -6.42
CA VAL A 51 3.75 12.19 -6.67
C VAL A 51 4.18 10.73 -6.62
N ILE A 52 3.27 9.83 -6.29
CA ILE A 52 3.52 8.40 -6.31
C ILE A 52 2.80 7.78 -7.50
N TYR A 53 3.57 7.09 -8.34
CA TYR A 53 3.04 6.26 -9.40
C TYR A 53 3.02 4.80 -8.95
N PRO A 54 1.84 4.14 -8.88
CA PRO A 54 1.74 2.78 -8.37
C PRO A 54 2.73 1.82 -9.03
N ASN A 55 3.29 0.93 -8.21
CA ASN A 55 4.38 0.02 -8.54
C ASN A 55 5.72 0.69 -8.93
N HIS A 56 5.78 1.92 -9.42
CA HIS A 56 7.03 2.56 -9.85
C HIS A 56 7.66 3.39 -8.73
N GLY A 57 6.84 3.92 -7.83
CA GLY A 57 7.26 4.67 -6.65
C GLY A 57 7.19 6.16 -6.85
N LEU A 58 8.10 6.85 -6.19
CA LEU A 58 8.17 8.30 -6.18
C LEU A 58 8.56 8.86 -7.55
N GLY A 59 7.76 9.82 -8.01
CA GLY A 59 8.03 10.65 -9.18
C GLY A 59 7.90 12.13 -8.86
N ILE A 60 8.55 12.95 -9.68
CA ILE A 60 8.47 14.41 -9.61
C ILE A 60 7.84 14.90 -10.90
N VAL A 61 6.88 15.82 -10.79
CA VAL A 61 6.30 16.49 -11.95
C VAL A 61 7.33 17.48 -12.50
N GLU A 62 7.96 17.15 -13.63
CA GLU A 62 8.97 18.03 -14.25
C GLU A 62 8.36 19.16 -15.06
N ARG A 63 7.31 18.84 -15.80
CA ARG A 63 6.60 19.80 -16.64
C ARG A 63 5.19 19.33 -16.94
N ILE A 64 4.35 20.29 -17.29
CA ILE A 64 2.99 20.08 -17.76
C ILE A 64 2.97 20.58 -19.19
N GLU A 65 2.69 19.70 -20.15
CA GLU A 65 2.69 20.01 -21.58
C GLU A 65 1.30 19.76 -22.16
N GLU A 66 0.84 20.63 -23.03
CA GLU A 66 -0.41 20.46 -23.75
C GLU A 66 -0.12 20.06 -25.20
N LYS A 67 -0.67 18.93 -25.64
CA LYS A 67 -0.48 18.42 -27.01
C LYS A 67 -1.83 18.24 -27.68
N THR A 68 -1.94 18.77 -28.89
CA THR A 68 -3.09 18.54 -29.75
C THR A 68 -2.83 17.27 -30.58
N ILE A 69 -3.58 16.21 -30.29
CA ILE A 69 -3.51 14.94 -31.01
C ILE A 69 -4.86 14.74 -31.69
N LEU A 70 -4.85 14.54 -33.01
CA LEU A 70 -6.05 14.31 -33.82
C LEU A 70 -7.14 15.40 -33.63
N GLY A 71 -6.72 16.66 -33.49
CA GLY A 71 -7.62 17.81 -33.32
C GLY A 71 -8.22 17.98 -31.92
N THR A 72 -7.87 17.11 -30.96
CA THR A 72 -8.25 17.26 -29.54
C THR A 72 -7.03 17.68 -28.74
N THR A 73 -7.17 18.76 -27.98
CA THR A 73 -6.12 19.27 -27.11
C THR A 73 -6.16 18.54 -25.76
N CYS A 74 -5.08 17.84 -25.44
CA CYS A 74 -4.95 17.03 -24.23
C CYS A 74 -3.71 17.48 -23.44
N GLY A 75 -3.87 17.71 -22.14
CA GLY A 75 -2.75 17.93 -21.23
C GLY A 75 -2.04 16.62 -20.86
N PHE A 76 -0.72 16.69 -20.70
CA PHE A 76 0.14 15.60 -20.27
C PHE A 76 1.05 16.06 -19.13
N PHE A 77 1.16 15.22 -18.10
CA PHE A 77 2.17 15.35 -17.05
C PHE A 77 3.44 14.59 -17.47
N HIS A 78 4.58 15.25 -17.38
CA HIS A 78 5.88 14.61 -17.46
C HIS A 78 6.36 14.29 -16.04
N LEU A 79 6.32 13.00 -15.70
CA LEU A 79 6.75 12.51 -14.40
C LEU A 79 8.13 11.87 -14.52
N ARG A 80 9.12 12.38 -13.79
CA ARG A 80 10.41 11.68 -13.66
C ARG A 80 10.39 10.80 -12.42
N ILE A 81 10.53 9.49 -12.61
CA ILE A 81 10.59 8.50 -11.52
C ILE A 81 11.99 8.54 -10.88
N VAL A 82 12.06 8.79 -9.58
CA VAL A 82 13.32 8.98 -8.85
C VAL A 82 14.15 7.69 -8.79
N SER A 83 13.51 6.53 -8.77
CA SER A 83 14.22 5.25 -8.62
C SER A 83 14.99 4.78 -9.86
N ASN A 84 14.57 5.17 -11.07
CA ASN A 84 15.16 4.69 -12.33
C ASN A 84 15.39 5.82 -13.36
N ASP A 85 15.25 7.08 -12.94
CA ASP A 85 15.30 8.28 -13.79
C ASP A 85 14.51 8.19 -15.11
N THR A 86 13.44 7.39 -15.10
CA THR A 86 12.60 7.17 -16.27
C THR A 86 11.51 8.24 -16.32
N THR A 87 11.27 8.81 -17.50
CA THR A 87 10.19 9.78 -17.70
C THR A 87 8.93 9.06 -18.18
N VAL A 88 7.83 9.24 -17.45
CA VAL A 88 6.50 8.70 -17.76
C VAL A 88 5.57 9.84 -18.14
N LEU A 89 4.88 9.72 -19.27
CA LEU A 89 3.82 10.66 -19.66
C LEU A 89 2.47 10.15 -19.19
N VAL A 90 1.76 10.98 -18.41
CA VAL A 90 0.41 10.68 -17.92
C VAL A 90 -0.59 11.70 -18.47
N PRO A 91 -1.62 11.28 -19.22
CA PRO A 91 -2.67 12.19 -19.65
C PRO A 91 -3.43 12.76 -18.45
N VAL A 92 -3.66 14.08 -18.44
CA VAL A 92 -4.37 14.79 -17.36
C VAL A 92 -5.77 14.20 -17.14
N ALA A 93 -6.43 13.74 -18.21
CA ALA A 93 -7.75 13.12 -18.14
C ALA A 93 -7.76 11.74 -17.46
N ASN A 94 -6.62 11.04 -17.38
CA ASN A 94 -6.55 9.67 -16.88
C ASN A 94 -5.84 9.54 -15.52
N VAL A 95 -5.54 10.66 -14.84
CA VAL A 95 -4.82 10.68 -13.55
C VAL A 95 -5.44 9.73 -12.52
N ASP A 96 -6.76 9.80 -12.32
CA ASP A 96 -7.48 8.95 -11.36
C ASP A 96 -7.44 7.47 -11.77
N GLY A 97 -7.48 7.18 -13.08
CA GLY A 97 -7.46 5.83 -13.62
C GLY A 97 -6.11 5.12 -13.45
N VAL A 98 -5.00 5.86 -13.50
CA VAL A 98 -3.66 5.32 -13.21
C VAL A 98 -3.35 5.28 -11.71
N GLY A 99 -4.17 5.90 -10.86
CA GLY A 99 -3.95 5.94 -9.41
C GLY A 99 -2.80 6.85 -8.99
N LEU A 100 -2.57 7.94 -9.71
CA LEU A 100 -1.55 8.92 -9.34
C LEU A 100 -1.97 9.64 -8.06
N ARG A 101 -1.11 9.64 -7.04
CA ARG A 101 -1.39 10.28 -5.74
C ARG A 101 -0.27 11.21 -5.31
N LYS A 102 -0.56 12.10 -4.36
CA LYS A 102 0.47 12.90 -3.68
C LYS A 102 1.29 12.02 -2.73
N ALA A 103 2.55 12.39 -2.54
CA ALA A 103 3.37 11.83 -1.47
C ALA A 103 2.76 12.16 -0.09
N ILE A 104 3.03 11.30 0.89
CA ILE A 104 2.54 11.51 2.25
C ILE A 104 3.22 12.68 2.97
N THR A 105 2.55 13.18 4.00
CA THR A 105 3.06 14.22 4.92
C THR A 105 3.89 13.62 6.06
N ASP A 106 4.68 14.45 6.75
CA ASP A 106 5.49 14.01 7.90
C ASP A 106 4.64 13.36 9.02
N GLU A 107 3.44 13.89 9.27
CA GLU A 107 2.49 13.32 10.24
C GLU A 107 2.03 11.91 9.84
N GLU A 108 1.81 11.68 8.54
CA GLU A 108 1.45 10.37 8.01
C GLU A 108 2.59 9.37 8.11
N VAL A 109 3.83 9.83 7.99
CA VAL A 109 5.00 8.98 8.21
C VAL A 109 5.05 8.48 9.65
N GLU A 110 4.73 9.31 10.63
CA GLU A 110 4.67 8.89 12.04
C GLU A 110 3.53 7.89 12.30
N ARG A 111 2.37 8.10 11.68
CA ARG A 111 1.27 7.11 11.67
C ARG A 111 1.71 5.79 11.03
N LEU A 112 2.47 5.84 9.96
CA LEU A 112 3.00 4.66 9.28
C LEU A 112 3.98 3.88 10.17
N PHE A 113 4.91 4.55 10.85
CA PHE A 113 5.81 3.88 11.80
C PHE A 113 5.05 3.25 12.97
N THR A 114 3.97 3.88 13.41
CA THR A 114 3.06 3.31 14.41
C THR A 114 2.40 2.05 13.88
N LEU A 115 1.90 2.06 12.64
CA LEU A 115 1.30 0.89 11.98
C LEU A 115 2.30 -0.24 11.71
N LEU A 116 3.55 0.09 11.40
CA LEU A 116 4.63 -0.86 11.20
C LEU A 116 5.00 -1.55 12.52
N SER A 117 4.92 -0.81 13.63
CA SER A 117 5.23 -1.29 14.99
C SER A 117 4.04 -1.97 15.70
N ASP A 118 2.81 -1.77 15.22
CA ASP A 118 1.61 -2.40 15.76
C ASP A 118 1.66 -3.91 15.47
N GLY A 119 1.78 -4.73 16.52
CA GLY A 119 1.93 -6.20 16.47
C GLY A 119 0.79 -6.98 15.80
N LYS A 120 -0.09 -6.29 15.08
CA LYS A 120 -1.14 -6.83 14.22
C LYS A 120 -0.55 -7.16 12.85
N ILE A 121 -0.45 -8.46 12.61
CA ILE A 121 -0.01 -9.01 11.33
C ILE A 121 -1.07 -9.98 10.87
N ASP A 122 -1.73 -9.64 9.77
CA ASP A 122 -2.65 -10.52 9.08
C ASP A 122 -1.85 -11.52 8.24
N ASN A 123 -2.05 -12.81 8.51
CA ASN A 123 -1.35 -13.88 7.82
C ASN A 123 -2.31 -14.99 7.45
N HIS A 124 -2.57 -15.12 6.16
CA HIS A 124 -3.36 -16.20 5.59
C HIS A 124 -2.52 -17.48 5.51
N GLN A 125 -3.08 -18.60 5.97
CA GLN A 125 -2.41 -19.92 5.89
C GLN A 125 -2.28 -20.43 4.45
N ASN A 126 -3.20 -20.04 3.56
CA ASN A 126 -3.17 -20.45 2.15
C ASN A 126 -2.26 -19.51 1.32
N TRP A 127 -1.18 -20.05 0.77
CA TRP A 127 -0.18 -19.31 0.00
C TRP A 127 -0.74 -18.63 -1.25
N LYS A 128 -1.68 -19.26 -1.96
CA LYS A 128 -2.26 -18.74 -3.20
C LYS A 128 -3.17 -17.54 -2.93
N GLY A 129 -3.97 -17.63 -1.86
CA GLY A 129 -4.79 -16.51 -1.39
C GLY A 129 -3.91 -15.35 -0.95
N ARG A 130 -2.94 -15.61 -0.07
CA ARG A 130 -1.99 -14.62 0.43
C ARG A 130 -1.24 -13.86 -0.67
N PHE A 131 -0.73 -14.56 -1.68
CA PHE A 131 -0.06 -13.90 -2.80
C PHE A 131 -1.01 -13.00 -3.59
N LYS A 132 -2.25 -13.44 -3.82
CA LYS A 132 -3.27 -12.64 -4.50
C LYS A 132 -3.61 -11.39 -3.70
N ASP A 133 -3.90 -11.54 -2.41
CA ASP A 133 -4.27 -10.42 -1.54
C ASP A 133 -3.12 -9.40 -1.43
N ASN A 134 -1.88 -9.88 -1.26
CA ASN A 134 -0.71 -9.00 -1.23
C ASN A 134 -0.47 -8.31 -2.59
N SER A 135 -0.70 -9.01 -3.69
CA SER A 135 -0.60 -8.42 -5.04
C SER A 135 -1.67 -7.36 -5.28
N ASP A 136 -2.89 -7.55 -4.76
CA ASP A 136 -3.96 -6.56 -4.84
C ASP A 136 -3.63 -5.33 -3.99
N LYS A 137 -3.10 -5.52 -2.77
CA LYS A 137 -2.57 -4.43 -1.92
C LYS A 137 -1.46 -3.62 -2.61
N MET A 138 -0.51 -4.29 -3.27
CA MET A 138 0.54 -3.62 -4.04
C MET A 138 -0.03 -2.82 -5.22
N ARG A 139 -1.12 -3.30 -5.84
CA ARG A 139 -1.77 -2.64 -6.97
C ARG A 139 -2.54 -1.37 -6.57
N THR A 140 -3.09 -1.31 -5.36
CA THR A 140 -3.73 -0.10 -4.82
C THR A 140 -2.74 1.07 -4.75
N GLY A 141 -1.45 0.79 -4.53
CA GLY A 141 -0.40 1.83 -4.44
C GLY A 141 -0.46 2.69 -3.17
N SER A 142 -1.35 2.35 -2.23
CA SER A 142 -1.45 2.98 -0.90
C SER A 142 -0.28 2.55 -0.03
N ILE A 143 0.32 3.50 0.69
CA ILE A 143 1.46 3.20 1.58
C ILE A 143 1.06 2.28 2.74
N TYR A 144 -0.17 2.40 3.24
CA TYR A 144 -0.68 1.56 4.32
C TYR A 144 -0.85 0.11 3.87
N ASP A 145 -1.34 -0.10 2.65
CA ASP A 145 -1.47 -1.44 2.06
C ASP A 145 -0.09 -2.08 1.81
N MET A 146 0.88 -1.29 1.31
CA MET A 146 2.26 -1.75 1.15
C MET A 146 2.91 -2.10 2.49
N ALA A 147 2.64 -1.34 3.55
CA ALA A 147 3.15 -1.61 4.89
C ALA A 147 2.60 -2.92 5.47
N ASP A 148 1.34 -3.26 5.18
CA ASP A 148 0.77 -4.56 5.55
C ASP A 148 1.45 -5.71 4.80
N VAL A 149 1.73 -5.54 3.50
CA VAL A 149 2.46 -6.53 2.70
C VAL A 149 3.87 -6.73 3.26
N LEU A 150 4.57 -5.63 3.59
CA LEU A 150 5.90 -5.66 4.19
C LEU A 150 5.89 -6.43 5.52
N LYS A 151 4.98 -6.10 6.45
CA LYS A 151 4.82 -6.81 7.73
C LYS A 151 4.55 -8.30 7.54
N SER A 152 3.60 -8.64 6.67
CA SER A 152 3.16 -10.02 6.44
C SER A 152 4.28 -10.89 5.87
N LEU A 153 4.99 -10.38 4.84
CA LEU A 153 6.08 -11.12 4.19
C LEU A 153 7.34 -11.19 5.05
N THR A 154 7.71 -10.14 5.79
CA THR A 154 8.85 -10.18 6.72
C THR A 154 8.58 -11.12 7.90
N PHE A 155 7.36 -11.16 8.41
CA PHE A 155 7.00 -12.14 9.43
C PHE A 155 7.10 -13.57 8.89
N LEU A 156 6.61 -13.78 7.66
CA LEU A 156 6.66 -15.08 7.02
C LEU A 156 8.09 -15.54 6.77
N SER A 157 8.99 -14.66 6.30
CA SER A 157 10.39 -14.99 6.00
C SER A 157 11.18 -15.51 7.20
N LYS A 158 10.81 -15.06 8.42
CA LYS A 158 11.41 -15.56 9.67
C LYS A 158 10.97 -16.98 10.03
N SER A 159 9.77 -17.36 9.63
CA SER A 159 9.18 -18.67 9.98
C SER A 159 9.33 -19.71 8.88
N LYS A 160 9.33 -19.28 7.62
CA LYS A 160 9.36 -20.12 6.41
C LYS A 160 10.17 -19.42 5.33
N SER A 161 10.78 -20.20 4.43
CA SER A 161 11.39 -19.65 3.23
C SER A 161 10.33 -19.08 2.29
N LEU A 162 10.58 -17.88 1.77
CA LEU A 162 9.70 -17.23 0.78
C LEU A 162 9.95 -17.80 -0.61
N SER A 163 8.90 -17.85 -1.43
CA SER A 163 9.03 -18.08 -2.87
C SER A 163 9.77 -16.91 -3.54
N PHE A 164 10.42 -17.15 -4.69
CA PHE A 164 11.07 -16.10 -5.48
C PHE A 164 10.16 -14.91 -5.77
N ARG A 165 8.89 -15.17 -6.08
CA ARG A 165 7.90 -14.11 -6.37
C ARG A 165 7.56 -13.30 -5.13
N GLU A 166 7.45 -13.95 -3.98
CA GLU A 166 7.17 -13.31 -2.69
C GLU A 166 8.35 -12.51 -2.19
N LYS A 167 9.57 -13.05 -2.35
CA LYS A 167 10.82 -12.33 -2.06
C LYS A 167 10.93 -11.06 -2.90
N ARG A 168 10.71 -11.16 -4.22
CA ARG A 168 10.71 -9.99 -5.11
C ARG A 168 9.63 -8.97 -4.76
N MET A 169 8.47 -9.43 -4.29
CA MET A 169 7.40 -8.55 -3.81
C MET A 169 7.79 -7.84 -2.50
N LEU A 170 8.40 -8.56 -1.56
CA LEU A 170 8.94 -8.01 -0.32
C LEU A 170 9.97 -6.92 -0.60
N ASP A 171 10.97 -7.23 -1.44
CA ASP A 171 12.05 -6.29 -1.80
C ASP A 171 11.47 -5.03 -2.46
N ARG A 172 10.47 -5.19 -3.34
CA ARG A 172 9.79 -4.07 -3.99
C ARG A 172 8.98 -3.22 -3.00
N ALA A 173 8.21 -3.85 -2.12
CA ALA A 173 7.45 -3.13 -1.09
C ALA A 173 8.39 -2.33 -0.17
N LYS A 174 9.51 -2.94 0.25
CA LYS A 174 10.53 -2.29 1.07
C LYS A 174 11.13 -1.07 0.36
N ALA A 175 11.54 -1.21 -0.91
CA ALA A 175 12.11 -0.11 -1.69
C ALA A 175 11.11 1.05 -1.89
N LEU A 176 9.83 0.75 -2.15
CA LEU A 176 8.80 1.77 -2.33
C LEU A 176 8.55 2.57 -1.04
N ILE A 177 8.46 1.88 0.11
CA ILE A 177 8.26 2.54 1.41
C ILE A 177 9.47 3.38 1.79
N ILE A 178 10.69 2.85 1.65
CA ILE A 178 11.92 3.57 1.98
C ILE A 178 12.07 4.82 1.11
N SER A 179 11.85 4.70 -0.21
CA SER A 179 11.97 5.84 -1.11
C SER A 179 10.95 6.95 -0.79
N GLU A 180 9.72 6.59 -0.43
CA GLU A 180 8.71 7.59 -0.03
C GLU A 180 9.06 8.27 1.30
N ILE A 181 9.44 7.50 2.33
CA ILE A 181 9.81 8.07 3.64
C ILE A 181 11.09 8.93 3.56
N SER A 182 12.10 8.44 2.84
CA SER A 182 13.39 9.14 2.66
C SER A 182 13.19 10.52 2.03
N GLU A 183 12.28 10.62 1.07
CA GLU A 183 11.99 11.89 0.39
C GLU A 183 11.20 12.89 1.26
N VAL A 184 10.31 12.39 2.12
CA VAL A 184 9.48 13.23 3.00
C VAL A 184 10.32 13.75 4.17
N ILE A 185 10.98 12.85 4.91
CA ILE A 185 11.83 13.21 6.06
C ILE A 185 13.14 13.90 5.61
N ARG A 186 13.52 13.77 4.33
CA ARG A 186 14.82 14.22 3.78
C ARG A 186 16.00 13.55 4.47
N GLU A 187 15.83 12.27 4.80
CA GLU A 187 16.84 11.43 5.45
C GLU A 187 17.42 10.44 4.43
N LYS A 188 18.66 9.98 4.63
CA LYS A 188 19.29 9.00 3.73
C LYS A 188 18.54 7.66 3.78
N ALA A 189 18.36 7.03 2.62
CA ALA A 189 17.65 5.76 2.48
C ALA A 189 18.15 4.67 3.44
N LEU A 190 19.46 4.59 3.69
CA LEU A 190 20.05 3.61 4.62
C LEU A 190 19.62 3.81 6.08
N ALA A 191 19.49 5.06 6.53
CA ALA A 191 19.04 5.36 7.89
C ALA A 191 17.54 5.06 8.05
N VAL A 192 16.75 5.39 7.03
CA VAL A 192 15.32 5.05 6.97
C VAL A 192 15.12 3.53 6.97
N GLU A 193 15.94 2.79 6.22
CA GLU A 193 15.90 1.34 6.18
C GLU A 193 16.11 0.74 7.57
N GLN A 194 17.13 1.20 8.31
CA GLN A 194 17.37 0.76 9.69
C GLN A 194 16.18 1.04 10.60
N ARG A 195 15.60 2.25 10.52
CA ARG A 195 14.41 2.62 11.31
C ARG A 195 13.20 1.74 11.00
N VAL A 196 13.00 1.39 9.73
CA VAL A 196 11.92 0.50 9.28
C VAL A 196 12.15 -0.92 9.81
N ASP A 197 13.38 -1.44 9.70
CA ASP A 197 13.72 -2.77 10.19
C ASP A 197 13.56 -2.86 11.72
N GLU A 198 13.99 -1.83 12.47
CA GLU A 198 13.75 -1.72 13.91
C GLU A 198 12.26 -1.65 14.29
N ALA A 199 11.43 -0.97 13.49
CA ALA A 199 9.97 -0.95 13.69
C ALA A 199 9.35 -2.34 13.48
N LEU A 200 9.80 -3.07 12.46
CA LEU A 200 9.36 -4.44 12.18
C LEU A 200 9.78 -5.40 13.31
N GLU A 201 11.00 -5.30 13.83
CA GLU A 201 11.43 -6.10 14.98
C GLU A 201 10.56 -5.84 16.22
N ARG A 202 10.26 -4.57 16.51
CA ARG A 202 9.35 -4.20 17.59
C ARG A 202 7.96 -4.81 17.41
N CYS A 203 7.43 -4.78 16.19
CA CYS A 203 6.15 -5.40 15.85
C CYS A 203 6.13 -6.90 16.16
N PHE A 204 7.19 -7.63 15.82
CA PHE A 204 7.28 -9.07 16.09
C PHE A 204 7.36 -9.37 17.59
N VAL A 205 8.11 -8.57 18.36
CA VAL A 205 8.16 -8.70 19.82
C VAL A 205 6.79 -8.45 20.45
N VAL A 206 6.08 -7.41 20.01
CA VAL A 206 4.72 -7.09 20.49
C VAL A 206 3.75 -8.22 20.14
N LYS A 207 3.80 -8.75 18.91
CA LYS A 207 2.97 -9.89 18.48
C LYS A 207 3.23 -11.13 19.35
N ALA A 208 4.50 -11.48 19.60
CA ALA A 208 4.87 -12.61 20.45
C ALA A 208 4.34 -12.46 21.88
N LYS A 209 4.48 -11.26 22.48
CA LYS A 209 3.92 -10.95 23.80
C LYS A 209 2.40 -11.05 23.82
N ASN A 210 1.72 -10.55 22.80
CA ASN A 210 0.26 -10.61 22.67
C ASN A 210 -0.23 -12.06 22.51
N MET A 211 0.48 -12.89 21.73
CA MET A 211 0.19 -14.31 21.61
C MET A 211 0.33 -15.04 22.95
N ALA A 212 1.42 -14.80 23.70
CA ALA A 212 1.64 -15.39 25.02
C ALA A 212 0.55 -14.99 26.03
N ARG A 213 0.12 -13.71 26.01
CA ARG A 213 -0.99 -13.21 26.83
C ARG A 213 -2.33 -13.88 26.47
N THR A 214 -2.61 -14.09 25.20
CA THR A 214 -3.85 -14.77 24.77
C THR A 214 -3.86 -16.25 25.18
N VAL A 215 -2.72 -16.95 25.06
CA VAL A 215 -2.60 -18.36 25.46
C VAL A 215 -2.72 -18.54 26.99
N SER A 216 -2.13 -17.64 27.78
CA SER A 216 -2.29 -17.69 29.25
C SER A 216 -3.72 -17.37 29.67
N ARG A 217 -4.36 -16.37 29.06
CA ARG A 217 -5.77 -16.04 29.33
C ARG A 217 -6.71 -17.20 28.98
N SER A 218 -6.50 -17.89 27.87
CA SER A 218 -7.33 -19.06 27.49
C SER A 218 -7.10 -20.28 28.38
N LYS A 219 -5.88 -20.48 28.91
CA LYS A 219 -5.61 -21.49 29.94
C LYS A 219 -6.33 -21.18 31.26
N ILE A 220 -6.33 -19.92 31.70
CA ILE A 220 -7.03 -19.49 32.92
C ILE A 220 -8.54 -19.65 32.76
N THR A 221 -9.14 -19.21 31.66
CA THR A 221 -10.60 -19.38 31.44
C THR A 221 -11.00 -20.85 31.36
N LYS A 222 -10.16 -21.71 30.77
CA LYS A 222 -10.39 -23.15 30.74
C LYS A 222 -10.27 -23.79 32.13
N ALA A 223 -9.33 -23.32 32.97
CA ALA A 223 -9.16 -23.80 34.35
C ALA A 223 -10.32 -23.36 35.27
N VAL A 224 -10.76 -22.11 35.18
CA VAL A 224 -11.92 -21.60 35.96
C VAL A 224 -13.21 -22.35 35.60
N LYS A 225 -13.40 -22.71 34.33
CA LYS A 225 -14.58 -23.49 33.88
C LYS A 225 -14.53 -24.97 34.28
N ALA A 226 -13.36 -25.48 34.70
CA ALA A 226 -13.15 -26.87 35.07
C ALA A 226 -13.25 -27.13 36.60
N VAL A 227 -13.39 -26.09 37.43
CA VAL A 227 -13.65 -26.28 38.86
C VAL A 227 -15.09 -26.80 39.01
N PRO A 228 -15.30 -28.04 39.51
CA PRO A 228 -16.64 -28.54 39.72
C PRO A 228 -17.32 -27.66 40.78
N VAL A 229 -18.51 -27.16 40.47
CA VAL A 229 -19.39 -26.54 41.48
C VAL A 229 -19.65 -27.61 42.52
N VAL A 230 -18.99 -27.52 43.68
CA VAL A 230 -19.18 -28.44 44.79
C VAL A 230 -20.65 -28.33 45.18
N ALA A 231 -21.43 -29.36 44.87
CA ALA A 231 -22.85 -29.41 45.17
C ALA A 231 -23.03 -29.29 46.69
N ALA A 232 -23.71 -28.24 47.14
CA ALA A 232 -24.02 -28.03 48.54
C ALA A 232 -24.77 -29.26 49.10
N PRO A 233 -24.45 -29.73 50.32
CA PRO A 233 -25.08 -30.91 50.88
C PRO A 233 -26.59 -30.65 51.09
N ARG A 234 -27.43 -31.43 50.41
CA ARG A 234 -28.89 -31.45 50.67
C ARG A 234 -29.12 -31.99 52.08
N ARG A 235 -29.33 -31.10 53.06
CA ARG A 235 -29.97 -31.47 54.33
C ARG A 235 -31.46 -31.73 54.04
N ALA A 236 -31.83 -32.99 53.87
CA ALA A 236 -33.23 -33.40 53.92
C ALA A 236 -33.51 -34.04 55.29
N ALA A 237 -34.52 -33.51 55.96
CA ALA A 237 -34.85 -33.71 57.36
C ALA A 237 -35.26 -35.16 57.69
N ALA A 238 -34.87 -35.59 58.89
CA ALA A 238 -35.39 -36.78 59.54
C ALA A 238 -36.92 -36.66 59.70
N ARG A 239 -37.66 -37.68 59.25
CA ARG A 239 -39.10 -37.81 59.46
C ARG A 239 -39.31 -38.67 60.69
N ALA A 240 -39.85 -38.06 61.74
CA ALA A 240 -40.33 -38.73 62.95
C ALA A 240 -41.81 -39.10 62.80
N SER A 241 -42.20 -40.14 63.54
CA SER A 241 -43.52 -40.77 63.69
C SER A 241 -43.81 -41.94 62.75
#